data_AF-A0A968Z5K2-F1
#
_entry.id   AF-A0A968Z5K2-F1
#
_cell.length_a   1.000
_cell.length_b   1.000
_cell.length_c   1.000
_cell.angle_alpha   90.00
_cell.angle_beta   90.00
_cell.angle_gamma   90.00
#
_symmetry.space_group_name_H-M   'P 1'
#
loop_
_entity.id
_entity.type
_entity.pdbx_description
1 polymer ?
#
loop_
_entity_poly.entity_id
_entity_poly.type
_entity_poly.pdbx_seq_one_letter_code
_entity_poly.pdbx_strand_id
1 'polypeptide(L)' 'MQLSKLVCQALQSGCISTELKAEIGRICAHDFDLSAEDEFYLDRIMGAMLTGEVVGLY' A
#
# COMPACT_ATOMS: atom_id res chain seq x y z
N MET A 1 -1.58 -12.86 -4.38
CA MET A 1 -0.94 -11.55 -4.16
C MET A 1 -1.99 -10.46 -4.38
N GLN A 2 -2.42 -9.79 -3.31
CA GLN A 2 -3.52 -8.81 -3.34
C GLN A 2 -3.04 -7.36 -3.16
N LEU A 3 -1.78 -7.14 -2.74
CA LEU A 3 -1.23 -5.82 -2.46
C LEU A 3 -1.19 -4.94 -3.72
N SER A 4 -0.68 -5.47 -4.84
CA SER A 4 -0.59 -4.74 -6.11
C SER A 4 -1.94 -4.20 -6.59
N LYS A 5 -3.01 -5.00 -6.44
CA LYS A 5 -4.38 -4.58 -6.75
C LYS A 5 -4.86 -3.47 -5.82
N LEU A 6 -4.67 -3.64 -4.51
CA LEU A 6 -5.09 -2.64 -3.51
C LEU A 6 -4.33 -1.32 -3.69
N VAL A 7 -3.04 -1.38 -3.99
CA VAL A 7 -2.19 -0.21 -4.26
C VAL A 7 -2.62 0.49 -5.54
N CYS A 8 -2.84 -0.24 -6.64
CA CYS A 8 -3.37 0.34 -7.87
C CYS A 8 -4.73 1.01 -7.65
N GLN A 9 -5.61 0.39 -6.86
CA GLN A 9 -6.91 0.95 -6.55
C GLN A 9 -6.80 2.23 -5.70
N ALA A 10 -5.91 2.26 -4.71
CA ALA A 10 -5.67 3.45 -3.89
C ALA A 10 -5.03 4.60 -4.69
N LEU A 11 -4.14 4.29 -5.64
CA LEU A 11 -3.58 5.28 -6.56
C LEU A 11 -4.63 5.83 -7.52
N GLN A 12 -5.59 5.01 -7.95
CA GLN A 12 -6.70 5.48 -8.81
C GLN A 12 -7.74 6.29 -8.04
N SER A 13 -8.06 5.89 -6.82
CA SER A 13 -9.05 6.59 -5.99
C SER A 13 -8.49 7.82 -5.29
N GLY A 14 -7.16 7.94 -5.18
CA GLY A 14 -6.48 8.95 -4.38
C GLY A 14 -6.67 8.76 -2.87
N CYS A 15 -7.15 7.59 -2.43
CA CYS A 15 -7.49 7.32 -1.04
C CYS A 15 -7.01 5.94 -0.61
N ILE A 16 -6.35 5.86 0.54
CA ILE A 16 -6.03 4.56 1.16
C ILE A 16 -7.30 3.97 1.77
N SER A 17 -7.74 2.83 1.25
CA SER A 17 -8.82 2.07 1.87
C SER A 17 -8.33 1.36 3.14
N THR A 18 -9.25 1.12 4.06
CA THR A 18 -8.97 0.35 5.29
C THR A 18 -8.41 -1.04 4.98
N GLU A 19 -8.83 -1.64 3.86
CA GLU A 19 -8.33 -2.93 3.37
C GLU A 19 -6.85 -2.86 2.99
N LEU A 20 -6.44 -1.83 2.24
CA LEU A 20 -5.03 -1.63 1.88
C LEU A 20 -4.17 -1.43 3.14
N LYS A 21 -4.65 -0.64 4.10
CA LYS A 21 -3.93 -0.38 5.36
C LYS A 21 -3.78 -1.65 6.20
N ALA A 22 -4.84 -2.48 6.27
CA ALA A 22 -4.80 -3.76 6.96
C ALA A 22 -3.84 -4.75 6.28
N GLU A 23 -3.77 -4.73 4.95
CA GLU A 23 -2.89 -5.62 4.20
C GLU A 23 -1.42 -5.20 4.32
N ILE A 24 -1.11 -3.90 4.17
CA ILE A 24 0.22 -3.35 4.47
C ILE A 24 0.62 -3.70 5.91
N GLY A 25 -0.29 -3.52 6.87
CA GLY A 25 -0.05 -3.87 8.27
C GLY A 25 0.22 -5.36 8.47
N ARG A 26 -0.48 -6.25 7.76
CA ARG A 26 -0.20 -7.70 7.79
C ARG A 26 1.16 -8.04 7.20
N ILE A 27 1.54 -7.40 6.10
CA ILE A 27 2.85 -7.63 5.45
C ILE A 27 3.98 -7.10 6.32
N CYS A 28 3.82 -5.93 6.95
CA CYS A 28 4.83 -5.39 7.85
C CYS A 28 4.89 -6.10 9.21
N ALA A 29 3.79 -6.69 9.69
CA ALA A 29 3.74 -7.38 10.99
C ALA A 29 4.28 -8.81 10.93
N HIS A 30 4.25 -9.44 9.76
CA HIS A 30 4.83 -10.74 9.55
C HIS A 30 6.26 -10.55 9.05
N ASP A 31 7.23 -11.18 9.71
CA ASP A 31 8.66 -11.24 9.33
C ASP A 31 8.87 -12.04 8.01
N PHE A 32 8.00 -11.81 7.04
CA PHE A 32 7.99 -12.47 5.75
C PHE A 32 9.12 -11.89 4.90
N ASP A 33 9.80 -12.77 4.16
CA ASP A 33 10.56 -12.38 2.98
C ASP A 33 9.59 -11.67 2.03
N LEU A 34 9.55 -10.33 2.09
CA LEU A 34 8.85 -9.53 1.11
C LEU A 34 9.43 -9.86 -0.26
N SER A 35 8.57 -10.28 -1.17
CA SER A 35 8.98 -10.40 -2.56
C SER A 35 9.30 -9.00 -3.08
N ALA A 36 10.32 -8.88 -3.95
CA ALA A 36 10.72 -7.61 -4.54
C ALA A 36 9.55 -6.83 -5.20
N GLU A 37 8.53 -7.55 -5.66
CA GLU A 37 7.29 -6.97 -6.18
C GLU A 37 6.48 -6.25 -5.08
N ASP A 38 6.28 -6.86 -3.91
CA ASP A 38 5.54 -6.26 -2.80
C ASP A 38 6.27 -5.05 -2.22
N GLU A 39 7.60 -5.13 -2.12
CA GLU A 39 8.46 -4.01 -1.71
C GLU A 39 8.32 -2.81 -2.67
N PHE A 40 8.30 -3.05 -3.98
CA PHE A 40 8.07 -2.01 -4.98
C PHE A 40 6.71 -1.32 -4.83
N TYR A 41 5.65 -2.09 -4.58
CA TYR A 41 4.30 -1.53 -4.38
C TYR A 41 4.18 -0.75 -3.07
N LEU A 42 4.87 -1.19 -2.01
CA LEU A 42 4.99 -0.47 -0.75
C LEU A 42 5.72 0.86 -0.93
N ASP A 43 6.85 0.86 -1.61
CA ASP A 43 7.61 2.09 -1.84
C ASP A 43 6.80 3.09 -2.67
N ARG A 44 6.08 2.58 -3.68
CA ARG A 44 5.18 3.38 -4.51
C ARG A 44 4.02 4.00 -3.72
N ILE A 45 3.36 3.25 -2.83
CA ILE A 45 2.27 3.80 -2.01
C ILE A 45 2.80 4.81 -0.98
N MET A 46 3.96 4.54 -0.37
CA MET A 46 4.61 5.47 0.55
C MET A 46 4.98 6.78 -0.14
N GLY A 47 5.54 6.72 -1.34
CA GLY A 47 5.81 7.90 -2.18
C GLY A 47 4.54 8.70 -2.46
N ALA A 48 3.45 8.01 -2.85
CA ALA A 48 2.17 8.66 -3.14
C ALA A 48 1.50 9.29 -1.90
N MET A 49 1.74 8.74 -0.71
CA MET A 49 1.34 9.38 0.56
C MET A 49 2.15 10.63 0.85
N LEU A 50 3.47 10.60 0.59
CA LEU A 50 4.36 11.74 0.83
C LEU A 50 4.11 12.90 -0.14
N THR A 51 3.72 12.60 -1.39
CA THR A 51 3.35 13.62 -2.40
C THR A 51 1.95 14.19 -2.17
N GLY A 52 1.12 13.53 -1.36
CA GLY A 52 -0.27 13.89 -1.16
C GLY A 52 -1.20 13.46 -2.30
N GLU A 53 -0.72 12.65 -3.25
CA GLU A 53 -1.59 12.01 -4.26
C GLU A 53 -2.58 11.04 -3.63
N VAL A 54 -2.21 10.44 -2.49
CA VAL A 54 -3.07 9.53 -1.76
C VAL A 54 -3.23 9.99 -0.32
N VAL A 55 -4.47 10.28 0.08
CA VAL A 55 -4.79 10.71 1.44
C VAL A 55 -5.24 9.49 2.25
N GLY A 56 -4.61 9.29 3.41
CA GLY A 56 -5.11 8.36 4.40
C GLY A 56 -6.34 8.95 5.08
N LEU A 57 -7.48 8.28 4.97
CA LEU A 57 -8.62 8.59 5.84
C LEU A 57 -8.23 8.23 7.29
N TYR A 58 -8.25 9.24 8.17
CA TYR A 58 -7.90 9.15 9.59
C TYR A 58 -8.99 8.45 10.40
#